data_AF-A0A2X2SPT6-F1
#
_entry.id   AF-A0A2X2SPT6-F1
#
_cell.length_a   1.000
_cell.length_b   1.000
_cell.length_c   1.000
_cell.angle_alpha   90.00
_cell.angle_beta   90.00
_cell.angle_gamma   90.00
#
_symmetry.space_group_name_H-M   'P 1'
#
loop_
_entity.id
_entity.type
_entity.pdbx_description
1 polymer ?
#
loop_
_entity_poly.entity_id
_entity_poly.type
_entity_poly.pdbx_seq_one_letter_code
_entity_poly.pdbx_strand_id
1 'polypeptide(L)'
;MTKKDYFRQRFASLGLSLTEADLLDLNVPNLEDEVKSEEQEQMYIAFIKFIPQILLRPTSISEGGTSISRANKDDIIAFYGNECKRLGLKDELSNKPRVIFL
;
A
#
# COMPACT_ATOMS: atom_id res chain seq x y z
N MET A 1 -14.11 -12.95 6.11
CA MET A 1 -13.33 -12.24 5.06
C MET A 1 -11.95 -12.85 5.04
N THR A 2 -11.46 -13.27 3.88
CA THR A 2 -10.12 -13.88 3.77
C THR A 2 -9.02 -12.82 3.85
N LYS A 3 -7.78 -13.24 4.17
CA LYS A 3 -6.61 -12.34 4.13
C LYS A 3 -6.38 -11.77 2.73
N LYS A 4 -6.60 -12.58 1.69
CA LYS A 4 -6.57 -12.16 0.29
C LYS A 4 -7.57 -11.04 -0.01
N ASP A 5 -8.82 -11.20 0.42
CA ASP A 5 -9.87 -10.19 0.24
C ASP A 5 -9.53 -8.88 0.95
N TYR A 6 -8.98 -8.97 2.15
CA TYR A 6 -8.55 -7.79 2.91
C TYR A 6 -7.57 -6.92 2.13
N PHE A 7 -6.50 -7.53 1.58
CA PHE A 7 -5.50 -6.77 0.81
C PHE A 7 -6.11 -6.20 -0.46
N ARG A 8 -6.88 -6.99 -1.20
CA ARG A 8 -7.57 -6.52 -2.42
C ARG A 8 -8.45 -5.30 -2.15
N GLN A 9 -9.24 -5.33 -1.08
CA GLN A 9 -10.11 -4.21 -0.71
C GLN A 9 -9.31 -2.98 -0.27
N ARG A 10 -8.24 -3.17 0.51
CA ARG A 10 -7.38 -2.06 0.97
C ARG A 10 -6.66 -1.37 -0.19
N PHE A 11 -6.06 -2.13 -1.10
CA PHE A 11 -5.44 -1.54 -2.29
C PHE A 11 -6.48 -0.92 -3.23
N ALA A 12 -7.65 -1.55 -3.40
CA ALA A 12 -8.74 -0.99 -4.20
C ALA A 12 -9.22 0.37 -3.66
N SER A 13 -9.23 0.58 -2.33
CA SER A 13 -9.56 1.88 -1.73
C SER A 13 -8.57 3.00 -2.09
N LEU A 14 -7.36 2.65 -2.54
CA LEU A 14 -6.37 3.60 -3.07
C LEU A 14 -6.42 3.69 -4.62
N GLY A 15 -7.37 3.00 -5.27
CA GLY A 15 -7.42 2.86 -6.72
C GLY A 15 -6.32 1.97 -7.29
N LEU A 16 -5.75 1.07 -6.47
CA LEU A 16 -4.68 0.14 -6.84
C LEU A 16 -5.25 -1.27 -6.97
N SER A 17 -4.87 -1.98 -8.03
CA SER A 17 -5.17 -3.41 -8.20
C SER A 17 -3.95 -4.25 -7.85
N LEU A 18 -4.18 -5.41 -7.25
CA LEU A 18 -3.17 -6.42 -6.98
C LEU A 18 -3.27 -7.57 -7.99
N THR A 19 -2.13 -7.96 -8.55
CA THR A 19 -1.96 -9.22 -9.28
C THR A 19 -1.75 -10.39 -8.30
N GLU A 20 -1.82 -11.63 -8.80
CA GLU A 20 -1.48 -12.80 -7.96
C GLU A 20 0.01 -12.82 -7.58
N ALA A 21 0.90 -12.29 -8.42
CA ALA A 21 2.32 -12.13 -8.08
C ALA A 21 2.49 -11.15 -6.89
N ASP A 22 1.71 -10.06 -6.88
CA ASP A 22 1.76 -9.08 -5.80
C ASP A 22 1.32 -9.68 -4.47
N LEU A 23 0.29 -10.53 -4.52
CA LEU A 23 -0.19 -11.24 -3.34
C LEU A 23 0.87 -12.21 -2.79
N LEU A 24 1.67 -12.84 -3.67
CA LEU A 24 2.81 -13.65 -3.24
C LEU A 24 3.91 -12.77 -2.63
N ASP A 25 4.21 -11.62 -3.23
CA ASP A 25 5.25 -10.70 -2.76
C ASP A 25 4.91 -10.03 -1.42
N LEU A 26 3.62 -9.97 -1.04
CA LEU A 26 3.20 -9.56 0.31
C LEU A 26 3.76 -10.46 1.41
N ASN A 27 4.16 -11.70 1.06
CA ASN A 27 4.74 -12.68 1.99
C ASN A 27 3.87 -12.95 3.24
N VAL A 28 2.54 -12.95 3.05
CA VAL A 28 1.57 -13.23 4.12
C VAL A 28 1.21 -14.72 4.09
N PRO A 29 1.39 -15.46 5.18
CA PRO A 29 1.05 -16.89 5.22
C PRO A 29 -0.47 -17.10 5.17
N ASN A 30 -0.86 -18.18 4.51
CA ASN A 30 -2.23 -18.67 4.40
C ASN A 30 -3.24 -17.59 3.96
N LEU A 31 -3.02 -16.99 2.79
CA LEU A 31 -3.88 -15.91 2.26
C LEU A 31 -5.38 -16.26 2.15
N GLU A 32 -5.70 -17.54 2.01
CA GLU A 32 -7.08 -18.04 1.92
C GLU A 32 -7.75 -18.18 3.30
N ASP A 33 -7.00 -18.13 4.40
CA ASP A 33 -7.57 -18.18 5.75
C ASP A 33 -8.34 -16.88 6.07
N GLU A 34 -9.29 -16.98 7.00
CA GLU A 34 -9.98 -15.82 7.53
C GLU A 34 -9.04 -14.90 8.32
N VAL A 35 -9.33 -13.59 8.24
CA VAL A 35 -8.63 -12.59 9.05
C VAL A 35 -9.01 -12.74 10.52
N LYS A 36 -8.04 -13.07 11.36
CA LYS A 36 -8.21 -13.05 12.82
C LYS A 36 -7.93 -11.68 13.40
N SER A 37 -8.56 -11.35 14.52
CA SER A 37 -8.45 -10.03 15.15
C SER A 37 -7.01 -9.72 15.56
N GLU A 38 -6.27 -10.71 16.05
CA GLU A 38 -4.87 -10.57 16.44
C GLU A 38 -3.91 -10.35 15.25
N GLU A 39 -4.32 -10.71 14.03
CA GLU A 39 -3.50 -10.57 12.82
C GLU A 39 -3.74 -9.25 12.08
N GLN A 40 -4.84 -8.54 12.38
CA GLN A 40 -5.26 -7.35 11.65
C GLN A 40 -4.20 -6.24 11.61
N GLU A 41 -3.51 -6.01 12.74
CA GLU A 41 -2.47 -5.00 12.82
C GLU A 41 -1.26 -5.38 11.94
N GLN A 42 -0.83 -6.65 11.98
CA GLN A 42 0.29 -7.13 11.18
C GLN A 42 -0.02 -7.07 9.68
N MET A 43 -1.24 -7.44 9.30
CA MET A 43 -1.70 -7.31 7.93
C MET A 43 -1.75 -5.84 7.48
N TYR A 44 -2.18 -4.93 8.34
CA TYR A 44 -2.17 -3.51 8.04
C TYR A 44 -0.75 -2.98 7.86
N ILE A 45 0.20 -3.40 8.70
CA ILE A 45 1.61 -3.06 8.53
C ILE A 45 2.16 -3.59 7.21
N ALA A 46 1.82 -4.82 6.83
CA ALA A 46 2.21 -5.41 5.53
C ALA A 46 1.65 -4.60 4.36
N PHE A 47 0.39 -4.18 4.44
CA PHE A 47 -0.24 -3.28 3.48
C PHE A 47 0.57 -1.98 3.32
N ILE A 48 0.88 -1.28 4.42
CA ILE A 48 1.64 -0.03 4.38
C ILE A 48 3.04 -0.23 3.78
N LYS A 49 3.75 -1.30 4.18
CA LYS A 49 5.10 -1.60 3.67
C LYS A 49 5.14 -1.90 2.18
N PHE A 50 4.04 -2.38 1.59
CA PHE A 50 3.99 -2.77 0.18
C PHE A 50 3.58 -1.62 -0.76
N ILE A 51 2.99 -0.54 -0.23
CA ILE A 51 2.62 0.67 -1.00
C ILE A 51 3.79 1.21 -1.87
N PRO A 52 5.03 1.38 -1.36
CA PRO A 52 6.15 1.87 -2.15
C PRO A 52 6.41 1.04 -3.40
N GLN A 53 6.38 -0.29 -3.27
CA GLN A 53 6.63 -1.19 -4.40
C GLN A 53 5.56 -1.06 -5.48
N ILE A 54 4.30 -0.90 -5.12
CA ILE A 54 3.22 -0.70 -6.10
C ILE A 54 3.32 0.68 -6.76
N LEU A 55 3.62 1.74 -6.01
CA LEU A 55 3.71 3.10 -6.55
C LEU A 55 4.90 3.34 -7.49
N LEU A 56 5.93 2.50 -7.41
CA LEU A 56 7.08 2.51 -8.32
C LEU A 56 6.81 1.83 -9.66
N ARG A 57 5.71 1.08 -9.80
CA ARG A 57 5.39 0.41 -11.05
C ARG A 57 4.96 1.42 -12.11
N PRO A 58 5.42 1.26 -13.36
CA PRO A 58 4.94 2.08 -14.47
C PRO A 58 3.44 1.88 -14.60
N THR A 59 2.67 2.94 -14.39
CA THR A 59 1.26 2.95 -14.77
C THR A 59 1.23 3.09 -16.29
N SER A 60 0.93 2.01 -17.01
CA SER A 60 0.66 2.11 -18.45
C SER A 60 -0.41 3.18 -18.67
N ILE A 61 0.00 4.29 -19.28
CA ILE A 61 -0.92 5.30 -19.80
C ILE A 61 -1.64 4.62 -20.95
N SER A 62 -2.92 4.30 -20.77
CA SER A 62 -3.75 3.85 -21.88
C SER A 62 -3.90 4.99 -22.88
N GLU A 63 -3.47 4.76 -24.14
CA GLU A 63 -3.91 5.53 -25.31
C GLU A 63 -5.44 5.36 -25.46
N GLY A 64 -6.24 6.04 -24.63
CA GLY A 64 -7.69 5.84 -24.66
C GLY A 64 -8.47 6.24 -23.42
N GLY A 65 -8.23 7.44 -22.88
CA GLY A 65 -9.32 8.30 -22.36
C GLY A 65 -10.17 7.86 -21.15
N THR A 66 -9.93 6.74 -20.48
CA THR A 66 -10.61 6.43 -19.21
C THR A 66 -9.61 6.02 -18.13
N SER A 67 -8.92 7.03 -17.59
CA SER A 67 -8.14 6.85 -16.37
C SER A 67 -9.12 6.57 -15.23
N ILE A 68 -9.12 5.33 -14.72
CA ILE A 68 -9.69 5.05 -13.39
C ILE A 68 -9.02 6.03 -12.44
N SER A 69 -9.81 6.91 -11.83
CA SER A 69 -9.33 7.95 -10.91
C SER A 69 -8.62 7.27 -9.72
N ARG A 70 -7.32 7.06 -9.84
CA ARG A 70 -6.46 6.75 -8.70
C ARG A 70 -6.53 7.94 -7.74
N ALA A 71 -6.42 7.70 -6.44
CA ALA A 71 -6.01 8.76 -5.54
C ALA A 71 -4.74 9.41 -6.11
N ASN A 72 -4.62 10.73 -6.03
CA ASN A 72 -3.46 11.41 -6.57
C ASN A 72 -2.20 10.80 -5.94
N LYS A 73 -1.14 10.59 -6.72
CA LYS A 73 0.11 9.97 -6.24
C LYS A 73 0.64 10.69 -5.00
N ASP A 74 0.52 12.02 -4.98
CA ASP A 74 0.91 12.85 -3.84
C ASP A 74 0.06 12.57 -2.58
N ASP A 75 -1.25 12.32 -2.74
CA ASP A 75 -2.14 11.97 -1.63
C ASP A 75 -1.77 10.60 -1.04
N ILE A 76 -1.42 9.63 -1.90
CA ILE A 76 -0.99 8.31 -1.43
C ILE A 76 0.37 8.40 -0.72
N ILE A 77 1.29 9.22 -1.23
CA ILE A 77 2.59 9.48 -0.57
C ILE A 77 2.39 10.14 0.79
N ALA A 78 1.49 11.13 0.89
CA ALA A 78 1.16 11.80 2.14
C ALA A 78 0.52 10.83 3.15
N PHE A 79 -0.46 10.03 2.70
CA PHE A 79 -1.08 8.96 3.49
C PHE A 79 -0.03 7.97 4.02
N TYR A 80 0.81 7.43 3.14
CA TYR A 80 1.88 6.50 3.51
C TYR A 80 2.82 7.10 4.56
N GLY A 81 3.28 8.35 4.35
CA GLY A 81 4.18 9.00 5.28
C GLY A 81 3.57 9.27 6.66
N ASN A 82 2.25 9.50 6.74
CA ASN A 82 1.53 9.63 8.00
C ASN A 82 1.40 8.29 8.72
N GLU A 83 1.09 7.23 7.98
CA GLU A 83 0.99 5.88 8.53
C GLU A 83 2.33 5.33 8.99
N CYS A 84 3.42 5.60 8.26
CA CYS A 84 4.77 5.28 8.70
C CYS A 84 5.09 5.96 10.04
N LYS A 85 4.75 7.25 10.19
CA LYS A 85 4.93 7.97 11.46
C LYS A 85 4.10 7.35 12.58
N ARG A 86 2.84 7.00 12.32
CA ARG A 86 1.91 6.40 13.30
C ARG A 86 2.37 5.01 13.77
N LEU A 87 2.89 4.20 12.85
CA LEU A 87 3.30 2.81 13.07
C LEU A 87 4.79 2.67 13.46
N GLY A 88 5.55 3.77 13.54
CA GLY A 88 6.99 3.71 13.80
C GLY A 88 7.82 3.07 12.67
N LEU A 89 7.31 3.09 11.44
CA LEU A 89 7.98 2.56 10.26
C LEU A 89 8.88 3.62 9.62
N LYS A 90 9.93 3.17 8.93
CA LYS A 90 10.74 4.04 8.07
C LYS A 90 9.90 4.48 6.87
N ASP A 91 9.87 5.78 6.64
CA ASP A 91 9.24 6.40 5.47
C ASP A 91 10.26 6.38 4.30
N GLU A 92 10.00 5.57 3.28
CA GLU A 92 10.89 5.39 2.12
C GLU A 92 10.49 6.23 0.90
N LEU A 93 9.31 6.85 0.93
CA LEU A 93 8.75 7.59 -0.21
C LEU A 93 8.80 9.09 -0.02
N SER A 94 8.55 9.59 1.19
CA SER A 94 8.51 11.02 1.41
C SER A 94 9.91 11.59 1.54
N ASN A 95 10.26 12.52 0.65
CA ASN A 95 11.46 13.33 0.78
C ASN A 95 11.16 14.53 1.69
N LYS A 96 10.89 14.26 2.97
CA LYS A 96 10.64 15.32 3.95
C LYS A 96 11.94 16.07 4.24
N PRO A 97 11.97 17.41 4.16
CA PRO A 97 13.16 18.17 4.52
C PRO A 97 13.49 17.90 6.00
N ARG A 98 14.71 17.44 6.27
CA ARG A 98 15.22 17.29 7.63
C ARG A 98 15.77 18.63 8.09
N VAL A 99 15.13 19.24 9.09
CA VAL A 99 15.72 20.39 9.78
C VAL A 99 16.83 19.87 10.69
N ILE A 100 18.07 20.13 10.31
CA ILE A 100 19.25 19.86 11.15
C ILE A 100 19.53 21.16 11.90
N PHE A 101 19.41 21.14 13.22
CA PHE A 101 19.92 22.22 14.05
C PHE A 101 21.44 22.05 14.12
N LEU A 102 22.17 23.03 13.57
CA LEU A 102 23.63 23.14 13.65
C LEU A 102 24.04 23.83 14.95
#